data_AF-A0A7C1A810-F1
#
_entry.id   AF-A0A7C1A810-F1
#
_cell.length_a   1.000
_cell.length_b   1.000
_cell.length_c   1.000
_cell.angle_alpha   90.00
_cell.angle_beta   90.00
_cell.angle_gamma   90.00
#
_symmetry.space_group_name_H-M   'P 1'
#
loop_
_entity.id
_entity.type
_entity.pdbx_description
1 polymer ?
#
loop_
_entity_poly.entity_id
_entity_poly.type
_entity_poly.pdbx_seq_one_letter_code
_entity_poly.pdbx_strand_id
1 'polypeptide(L)'
;MENIFEVFKKNYELALKNMELLQNQNEVMLKMFADMSHSMNQETEKNYREWSENVRMGFKDYQTLVLQGLEYLAAKVGKSNSND
;
A
#
# COMPACT_ATOMS: atom_id res chain seq x y z
N MET A 1 13.27 13.70 -22.38
CA MET A 1 12.04 13.91 -21.58
C MET A 1 11.78 12.60 -20.84
N GLU A 2 11.75 12.60 -19.51
CA GLU A 2 11.32 11.41 -18.75
C GLU A 2 9.90 11.03 -19.21
N ASN A 3 9.63 9.73 -19.34
CA ASN A 3 8.29 9.26 -19.68
C ASN A 3 7.34 9.69 -18.54
N ILE A 4 6.21 10.32 -18.86
CA ILE A 4 5.25 10.82 -17.86
C ILE A 4 4.82 9.72 -16.87
N PHE A 5 4.80 8.45 -17.30
CA PHE A 5 4.51 7.30 -16.45
C PHE A 5 5.63 6.97 -15.46
N GLU A 6 6.90 7.24 -15.78
CA GLU A 6 8.01 7.11 -14.84
C GLU A 6 7.96 8.17 -13.74
N VAL A 7 7.56 9.40 -14.09
CA VAL A 7 7.32 10.47 -13.12
C VAL A 7 6.18 10.11 -12.18
N PHE A 8 5.07 9.58 -12.72
CA PHE A 8 3.98 9.08 -11.88
C PHE A 8 4.41 7.91 -11.01
N LYS A 9 5.21 6.96 -11.52
CA LYS A 9 5.73 5.84 -10.72
C LYS A 9 6.51 6.33 -9.51
N LYS A 10 7.48 7.24 -9.69
CA LYS A 10 8.25 7.81 -8.56
C LYS A 10 7.36 8.51 -7.53
N ASN A 11 6.37 9.29 -7.97
CA ASN A 11 5.46 9.99 -7.07
C ASN A 11 4.57 9.01 -6.27
N TYR A 12 4.05 7.98 -6.93
CA TYR A 12 3.27 6.94 -6.27
C TYR A 12 4.14 6.11 -5.32
N GLU A 13 5.36 5.75 -5.68
CA GLU A 13 6.30 5.07 -4.78
C GLU A 13 6.53 5.85 -3.48
N LEU A 14 6.74 7.17 -3.58
CA LEU A 14 6.90 8.03 -2.40
C LEU A 14 5.62 8.09 -1.55
N ALA A 15 4.46 8.28 -2.19
CA ALA A 15 3.18 8.33 -1.49
C ALA A 15 2.85 7.00 -0.78
N LEU A 16 3.10 5.88 -1.46
CA LEU A 16 2.90 4.53 -0.94
C LEU A 16 3.83 4.25 0.24
N LYS A 17 5.10 4.68 0.16
CA LYS A 17 6.04 4.54 1.29
C LYS A 17 5.60 5.33 2.52
N ASN A 18 5.04 6.52 2.34
CA ASN A 18 4.49 7.31 3.45
C ASN A 18 3.23 6.64 4.06
N MET A 19 2.36 6.08 3.21
CA MET A 19 1.19 5.31 3.66
C MET A 19 1.60 4.06 4.45
N GLU A 20 2.65 3.34 4.02
CA GLU A 20 3.18 2.18 4.74
C GLU A 20 3.70 2.57 6.12
N LEU A 21 4.40 3.71 6.24
CA LEU A 21 4.82 4.26 7.53
C LEU A 21 3.63 4.54 8.45
N LEU A 22 2.57 5.17 7.91
CA LEU A 22 1.35 5.47 8.67
C LEU A 22 0.60 4.19 9.09
N GLN A 23 0.52 3.18 8.22
CA GLN A 23 -0.05 1.88 8.57
C GLN A 23 0.72 1.23 9.72
N ASN A 24 2.05 1.19 9.65
CA ASN A 24 2.88 0.64 10.73
C ASN A 24 2.68 1.39 12.06
N GLN A 25 2.57 2.72 12.02
CA GLN A 25 2.29 3.51 13.23
C GLN A 25 0.90 3.24 13.79
N ASN A 26 -0.12 3.10 12.94
CA ASN A 26 -1.47 2.75 13.36
C ASN A 26 -1.53 1.34 13.97
N GLU A 27 -0.85 0.34 13.38
CA GLU A 27 -0.79 -1.01 13.94
C GLU A 27 -0.19 -1.01 15.36
N VAL A 28 0.91 -0.26 15.56
CA VAL A 28 1.53 -0.12 16.88
C VAL A 28 0.60 0.57 17.87
N MET A 29 0.01 1.70 17.48
CA MET A 29 -0.93 2.44 18.33
C MET A 29 -2.11 1.58 18.75
N LEU A 30 -2.69 0.85 17.81
CA LEU A 30 -3.87 0.03 18.07
C LEU A 30 -3.53 -1.19 18.92
N LYS A 31 -2.34 -1.77 18.74
CA LYS A 31 -1.83 -2.81 19.65
C LYS A 31 -1.70 -2.26 21.08
N MET A 32 -1.17 -1.05 21.24
CA MET A 32 -1.12 -0.40 22.56
C MET A 32 -2.51 -0.18 23.16
N PHE A 33 -3.51 0.20 22.35
CA PHE A 33 -4.89 0.32 22.81
C PHE A 33 -5.48 -1.02 23.26
N ALA A 34 -5.24 -2.08 22.49
CA ALA A 34 -5.66 -3.43 22.86
C ALA A 34 -5.01 -3.85 24.19
N ASP A 35 -3.70 -3.64 24.34
CA ASP A 35 -2.93 -3.99 25.55
C ASP A 35 -3.36 -3.16 26.78
N MET A 36 -3.73 -1.88 26.59
CA MET A 36 -4.28 -1.02 27.66
C MET A 36 -5.72 -1.35 28.02
N SER A 37 -6.49 -1.93 27.10
CA SER A 37 -7.86 -2.36 27.36
C SER A 37 -7.84 -3.64 28.19
N HIS A 38 -7.86 -3.50 29.52
CA HIS A 38 -7.85 -4.61 30.49
C HIS A 38 -9.06 -5.57 30.36
N SER A 39 -9.94 -5.34 29.39
CA SER A 39 -11.24 -5.97 29.22
C SER A 39 -11.56 -6.36 27.76
N MET A 40 -10.62 -6.28 26.80
CA MET A 40 -10.89 -6.82 25.47
C MET A 40 -11.04 -8.34 25.55
N ASN A 41 -12.22 -8.85 25.22
CA ASN A 41 -12.43 -10.29 25.13
C ASN A 41 -11.64 -10.88 23.94
N GLN A 42 -11.30 -12.17 24.01
CA GLN A 42 -10.45 -12.85 23.03
C GLN A 42 -11.01 -12.80 21.60
N GLU A 43 -12.34 -12.80 21.44
CA GLU A 43 -12.98 -12.73 20.13
C GLU A 43 -12.79 -11.35 19.48
N THR A 44 -12.92 -10.29 20.27
CA THR A 44 -12.68 -8.91 19.82
C THR A 44 -11.22 -8.72 19.44
N GLU A 45 -10.29 -9.27 20.22
CA GLU A 45 -8.87 -9.24 19.90
C GLU A 45 -8.56 -9.97 18.59
N LYS A 46 -9.15 -11.15 18.39
CA LYS A 46 -9.00 -11.93 17.15
C LYS A 46 -9.53 -11.15 15.94
N ASN A 47 -10.78 -10.68 16.01
CA ASN A 47 -11.40 -9.93 14.91
C ASN A 47 -10.61 -8.67 14.58
N TYR A 48 -10.06 -8.02 15.60
CA TYR A 48 -9.21 -6.86 15.44
C TYR A 48 -7.90 -7.19 14.70
N ARG A 49 -7.20 -8.27 15.10
CA ARG A 49 -5.98 -8.74 14.43
C ARG A 49 -6.24 -9.12 12.97
N GLU A 50 -7.34 -9.83 12.70
CA GLU A 50 -7.74 -10.21 11.34
C GLU A 50 -8.07 -9.00 10.47
N TRP A 51 -8.81 -8.02 11.02
CA TRP A 51 -9.08 -6.77 10.32
C TRP A 51 -7.79 -6.00 9.98
N SER A 52 -6.88 -5.89 10.95
CA SER A 52 -5.58 -5.22 10.74
C SER A 52 -4.78 -5.88 9.62
N GLU A 53 -4.66 -7.22 9.62
CA GLU A 53 -3.91 -7.94 8.59
C GLU A 53 -4.59 -7.80 7.21
N ASN A 54 -5.92 -7.83 7.14
CA ASN A 54 -6.67 -7.63 5.90
C ASN A 54 -6.45 -6.23 5.30
N VAL A 55 -6.44 -5.18 6.14
CA VAL A 55 -6.14 -3.82 5.68
C VAL A 55 -4.70 -3.73 5.15
N ARG A 56 -3.75 -4.41 5.81
CA ARG A 56 -2.35 -4.47 5.36
C ARG A 56 -2.21 -5.18 4.01
N MET A 57 -2.88 -6.33 3.84
CA MET A 57 -2.88 -7.07 2.58
C MET A 57 -3.52 -6.25 1.45
N GLY A 58 -4.70 -5.67 1.68
CA GLY A 58 -5.39 -4.86 0.67
C GLY A 58 -4.57 -3.66 0.20
N PHE A 59 -3.78 -3.04 1.10
CA PHE A 59 -2.86 -1.97 0.72
C PHE A 59 -1.70 -2.47 -0.15
N LYS A 60 -1.11 -3.64 0.18
CA LYS A 60 -0.07 -4.26 -0.67
C LYS A 60 -0.58 -4.63 -2.06
N ASP A 61 -1.80 -5.14 -2.15
CA ASP A 61 -2.45 -5.46 -3.42
C ASP A 61 -2.66 -4.18 -4.26
N TYR A 62 -3.14 -3.10 -3.64
CA TYR A 62 -3.29 -1.80 -4.29
C TYR A 62 -1.95 -1.25 -4.79
N GLN A 63 -0.91 -1.27 -3.95
CA GLN A 63 0.44 -0.86 -4.33
C GLN A 63 0.93 -1.64 -5.55
N THR A 64 0.76 -2.96 -5.52
CA THR A 64 1.19 -3.84 -6.61
C THR A 64 0.45 -3.50 -7.91
N LEU A 65 -0.88 -3.35 -7.84
CA LEU A 65 -1.71 -3.01 -8.99
C LEU A 65 -1.30 -1.68 -9.63
N VAL A 66 -1.08 -0.63 -8.82
CA VAL A 66 -0.69 0.69 -9.32
C VAL A 66 0.69 0.67 -9.95
N LEU A 67 1.69 0.12 -9.26
CA LEU A 67 3.07 0.14 -9.75
C LEU A 67 3.25 -0.72 -11.00
N GLN A 68 2.66 -1.92 -11.03
CA GLN A 68 2.68 -2.79 -12.21
C GLN A 68 1.89 -2.17 -13.38
N GLY A 69 0.77 -1.52 -13.10
CA GLY A 69 -0.02 -0.82 -14.13
C GLY A 69 0.75 0.32 -14.78
N LEU A 70 1.45 1.15 -13.99
CA LEU A 70 2.29 2.22 -14.50
C LEU A 70 3.48 1.69 -15.32
N GLU A 71 4.09 0.60 -14.89
CA GLU A 71 5.17 -0.06 -15.61
C GLU A 71 4.70 -0.63 -16.95
N TYR A 72 3.53 -1.27 -16.97
CA TYR A 72 2.90 -1.73 -18.21
C TYR A 72 2.64 -0.58 -19.20
N LEU A 73 2.09 0.54 -18.72
CA LEU A 73 1.81 1.71 -19.56
C LEU A 73 3.10 2.32 -20.11
N ALA A 74 4.15 2.45 -19.28
CA ALA A 74 5.45 2.93 -19.71
C ALA A 74 6.04 2.05 -20.83
N ALA A 75 5.97 0.72 -20.68
CA ALA A 75 6.43 -0.24 -21.67
C ALA A 75 5.63 -0.20 -22.98
N LYS A 76 4.32 0.07 -22.93
CA LYS A 76 3.47 0.17 -24.13
C LYS A 76 3.72 1.43 -24.93
N VAL A 77 3.86 2.58 -24.29
CA VAL A 77 4.16 3.85 -24.99
C VAL A 77 5.56 3.84 -25.60
N GLY A 78 6.54 3.22 -24.93
CA GLY A 78 7.87 3.02 -25.51
C GLY A 78 7.87 2.21 -26.81
N LYS A 79 6.91 1.29 -26.98
CA LYS A 79 6.76 0.44 -28.18
C LYS A 79 5.96 1.09 -29.31
N SER A 80 5.07 2.05 -29.05
CA SER A 80 4.34 2.74 -30.13
C SER A 80 5.26 3.69 -30.91
N ASN A 81 6.25 4.29 -30.23
CA ASN A 81 7.17 5.26 -30.84
C ASN A 81 8.34 4.62 -31.62
N SER A 82 8.43 3.28 -31.65
CA SER A 82 9.49 2.55 -32.35
C SER A 82 9.03 1.90 -33.66
N ASN A 83 7.78 2.12 -34.07
CA ASN A 83 7.17 1.58 -35.29
C ASN A 83 6.78 2.63 -36.34
N ASP A 84 7.17 3.90 -36.12
CA ASP A 84 7.10 5.00 -37.10
C ASP A 84 8.52 5.38 -37.55
#